data_AF-A0A1S8YRU4-F1
#
_entry.id   AF-A0A1S8YRU4-F1
#
_cell.length_a   1.000
_cell.length_b   1.000
_cell.length_c   1.000
_cell.angle_alpha   90.00
_cell.angle_beta   90.00
_cell.angle_gamma   90.00
#
_symmetry.space_group_name_H-M   'P 1'
#
loop_
_entity.id
_entity.type
_entity.pdbx_description
1 polymer ?
#
loop_
_entity_poly.entity_id
_entity_poly.type
_entity_poly.pdbx_seq_one_letter_code
_entity_poly.pdbx_strand_id
1 'polypeptide(L)'
;MKKLSLALLIGSSLFAQSAMSAEHNRTLSYLTSWGLTSDAAAQLNNAKVDTYLLSFGGWDAEGKISSSDKLLDIPEYNAWYLDTPYLTWTQAKLAHPEKKMLVAFGGETYEAMWSHLANDTNREKIAQGLVRLLKTGFPVYKKNLKPEEMVGECLSHSWDGKVCDMSHFQKAGTVYLDGIDFDFEKAARLTPQENDNLLKLAQRVRQLLGPDSKKLLSLTTYHVGADPEACINASVTQDCSFIEDKRSSHHGEVLPLLTGGKDVFDFFNVMTYDAGPNFQYKIAMANYARAVGNPAKILLGNTINSQWGPDGRYVESREKNIERAAWQAANHYGGFFVWTLGSNNQQLSFGDQVDYINQMHQAAQNAQGDIDNQRPTAIVKYPDEITGATHVVLDGSASTDPENANLQFSWEQISGPHVVLHNKNQPQASFDVGATQKDVLLGFKLTVNDGEQDSVPVTFTIKHKAEVNNGGDNETPDNGNPDNGNPDNGNPDNGNPDNGNPDNGNPDNGNPDNGAHDAWQSSKTYFGGEVVSWKGKQYKAKWWTQNNEPGASDVWQSMSQEIGGEWNAGNVYHGGDEVKYQGKNWVAKWWTKGDKPGHSDVWQAR
;
A
#
# COMPACT_ATOMS: atom_id res chain seq x y z
N MET A 1 -32.85 -25.60 -27.83
CA MET A 1 -31.38 -25.67 -28.04
C MET A 1 -30.89 -24.36 -28.66
N LYS A 2 -30.39 -23.43 -27.84
CA LYS A 2 -29.64 -22.26 -28.31
C LYS A 2 -28.50 -21.98 -27.34
N LYS A 3 -27.32 -22.37 -27.81
CA LYS A 3 -25.94 -21.94 -27.56
C LYS A 3 -25.60 -21.33 -26.19
N LEU A 4 -24.76 -22.06 -25.45
CA LEU A 4 -23.87 -21.55 -24.42
C LEU A 4 -23.03 -20.40 -25.02
N SER A 5 -23.08 -19.22 -24.40
CA SER A 5 -22.05 -18.20 -24.54
C SER A 5 -21.15 -18.28 -23.32
N LEU A 6 -19.93 -18.74 -23.57
CA LEU A 6 -18.80 -18.79 -22.65
C LEU A 6 -18.48 -17.35 -22.21
N ALA A 7 -18.72 -17.01 -20.95
CA ALA A 7 -18.23 -15.75 -20.38
C ALA A 7 -16.71 -15.87 -20.22
N LEU A 8 -15.98 -15.18 -21.10
CA LEU A 8 -14.54 -15.07 -21.04
C LEU A 8 -14.18 -14.28 -19.77
N LEU A 9 -13.41 -14.90 -18.87
CA LEU A 9 -12.78 -14.24 -17.75
C LEU A 9 -11.89 -13.10 -18.26
N ILE A 10 -12.27 -11.85 -18.01
CA ILE A 10 -11.34 -10.73 -17.98
C ILE A 10 -11.01 -10.52 -16.51
N GLY A 11 -9.95 -11.21 -16.07
CA GLY A 11 -9.25 -10.89 -14.85
C GLY A 11 -8.22 -9.78 -15.10
N SER A 12 -7.94 -9.06 -14.03
CA SER A 12 -6.89 -8.04 -13.82
C SER A 12 -7.29 -6.56 -14.04
N SER A 13 -7.26 -5.84 -12.91
CA SER A 13 -6.84 -4.44 -12.74
C SER A 13 -7.67 -3.32 -13.38
N LEU A 14 -8.82 -3.02 -12.77
CA LEU A 14 -9.20 -1.63 -12.51
C LEU A 14 -9.45 -1.46 -11.01
N PHE A 15 -8.38 -1.38 -10.23
CA PHE A 15 -8.45 -0.64 -8.98
C PHE A 15 -8.05 0.78 -9.34
N ALA A 16 -9.03 1.65 -9.53
CA ALA A 16 -8.77 3.09 -9.47
C ALA A 16 -8.12 3.32 -8.10
N GLN A 17 -6.86 3.79 -8.10
CA GLN A 17 -6.25 4.31 -6.88
C GLN A 17 -7.24 5.32 -6.31
N SER A 18 -7.67 5.06 -5.08
CA SER A 18 -8.72 5.83 -4.45
C SER A 18 -8.31 7.31 -4.41
N ALA A 19 -9.13 8.14 -5.04
CA ALA A 19 -8.97 9.60 -5.11
C ALA A 19 -9.10 10.32 -3.75
N MET A 20 -8.83 9.63 -2.64
CA MET A 20 -8.95 10.09 -1.25
C MET A 20 -7.63 9.97 -0.47
N SER A 21 -6.52 9.58 -1.12
CA SER A 21 -5.18 9.48 -0.52
C SER A 21 -4.51 10.85 -0.24
N ALA A 22 -5.24 11.98 -0.37
CA ALA A 22 -4.68 13.34 -0.31
C ALA A 22 -4.88 14.11 1.01
N GLU A 23 -5.55 13.54 2.03
CA GLU A 23 -5.53 14.17 3.36
C GLU A 23 -4.25 13.77 4.09
N HIS A 24 -3.29 14.70 4.11
CA HIS A 24 -2.10 14.61 4.95
C HIS A 24 -2.47 14.99 6.39
N ASN A 25 -1.85 14.32 7.37
CA ASN A 25 -1.97 14.63 8.79
C ASN A 25 -3.39 14.49 9.38
N ARG A 26 -4.05 13.37 9.10
CA ARG A 26 -5.40 13.05 9.55
C ARG A 26 -5.47 12.87 11.07
N THR A 27 -6.56 13.31 11.67
CA THR A 27 -6.90 13.03 13.07
C THR A 27 -8.05 12.04 13.13
N LEU A 28 -7.79 10.85 13.66
CA LEU A 28 -8.75 9.77 13.80
C LEU A 28 -9.07 9.47 15.26
N SER A 29 -10.26 8.95 15.51
CA SER A 29 -10.55 8.35 16.81
C SER A 29 -11.52 7.18 16.72
N TYR A 30 -11.27 6.15 17.51
CA TYR A 30 -12.32 5.20 17.86
C TYR A 30 -13.44 5.94 18.61
N LEU A 31 -14.68 5.62 18.29
CA LEU A 31 -15.87 6.13 18.97
C LEU A 31 -16.66 4.94 19.49
N THR A 32 -16.51 4.67 20.78
CA THR A 32 -17.20 3.55 21.43
C THR A 32 -18.68 3.85 21.58
N SER A 33 -19.52 2.84 21.42
CA SER A 33 -20.95 2.96 21.72
C SER A 33 -21.24 3.13 23.22
N TRP A 34 -20.30 2.75 24.08
CA TRP A 34 -20.38 2.96 25.54
C TRP A 34 -19.55 4.18 25.97
N GLY A 35 -19.85 4.73 27.15
CA GLY A 35 -19.19 5.93 27.69
C GLY A 35 -19.66 7.25 27.07
N LEU A 36 -20.70 7.24 26.23
CA LEU A 36 -21.29 8.43 25.62
C LEU A 36 -22.33 9.08 26.54
N THR A 37 -22.30 10.40 26.63
CA THR A 37 -23.30 11.22 27.33
C THR A 37 -24.39 11.70 26.36
N SER A 38 -25.52 12.18 26.87
CA SER A 38 -26.64 12.67 26.03
C SER A 38 -26.29 13.88 25.16
N ASP A 39 -25.24 14.62 25.52
CA ASP A 39 -24.71 15.77 24.78
C ASP A 39 -23.49 15.41 23.90
N ALA A 40 -23.08 14.13 23.83
CA ALA A 40 -21.91 13.69 23.07
C ALA A 40 -21.95 14.14 21.60
N ALA A 41 -23.13 14.09 20.95
CA ALA A 41 -23.32 14.59 19.59
C ALA A 41 -22.90 16.06 19.43
N ALA A 42 -23.25 16.91 20.40
CA ALA A 42 -22.89 18.33 20.39
C ALA A 42 -21.40 18.52 20.66
N GLN A 43 -20.80 17.71 21.54
CA GLN A 43 -19.37 17.78 21.82
C GLN A 43 -18.52 17.30 20.62
N LEU A 44 -19.00 16.34 19.82
CA LEU A 44 -18.32 15.93 18.58
C LEU A 44 -18.21 17.06 17.54
N ASN A 45 -19.11 18.05 17.56
CA ASN A 45 -18.99 19.24 16.70
C ASN A 45 -17.74 20.08 17.04
N ASN A 46 -17.28 20.01 18.29
CA ASN A 46 -16.08 20.72 18.76
C ASN A 46 -14.79 19.90 18.55
N ALA A 47 -14.91 18.61 18.25
CA ALA A 47 -13.76 17.74 18.06
C ALA A 47 -13.10 17.98 16.69
N LYS A 48 -11.79 18.16 16.69
CA LYS A 48 -10.92 18.25 15.51
C LYS A 48 -10.50 16.86 15.05
N VAL A 49 -11.51 16.02 14.83
CA VAL A 49 -11.38 14.65 14.33
C VAL A 49 -11.99 14.60 12.93
N ASP A 50 -11.21 14.11 11.98
CA ASP A 50 -11.59 14.00 10.57
C ASP A 50 -12.38 12.72 10.32
N THR A 51 -12.01 11.63 11.02
CA THR A 51 -12.58 10.31 10.81
C THR A 51 -12.83 9.59 12.14
N TYR A 52 -14.04 9.07 12.33
CA TYR A 52 -14.42 8.25 13.47
C TYR A 52 -14.50 6.78 13.06
N LEU A 53 -13.88 5.93 13.86
CA LEU A 53 -13.98 4.47 13.77
C LEU A 53 -15.06 4.02 14.77
N LEU A 54 -16.27 3.77 14.29
CA LEU A 54 -17.42 3.35 15.08
C LEU A 54 -17.19 1.94 15.63
N SER A 55 -17.15 1.82 16.96
CA SER A 55 -16.64 0.62 17.64
C SER A 55 -17.75 -0.12 18.38
N PHE A 56 -18.05 -1.39 18.08
CA PHE A 56 -17.50 -2.22 17.00
C PHE A 56 -18.58 -2.86 16.14
N GLY A 57 -18.20 -3.25 14.93
CA GLY A 57 -18.98 -4.10 14.04
C GLY A 57 -18.53 -5.56 14.08
N GLY A 58 -19.46 -6.47 13.81
CA GLY A 58 -19.20 -7.90 13.64
C GLY A 58 -19.98 -8.49 12.47
N TRP A 59 -19.65 -9.72 12.09
CA TRP A 59 -20.42 -10.50 11.12
C TRP A 59 -20.49 -11.97 11.49
N ASP A 60 -21.51 -12.67 10.96
CA ASP A 60 -21.60 -14.13 10.98
C ASP A 60 -21.20 -14.75 9.62
N ALA A 61 -21.30 -16.08 9.53
CA ALA A 61 -20.99 -16.84 8.32
C ALA A 61 -21.94 -16.52 7.14
N GLU A 62 -23.12 -15.98 7.43
CA GLU A 62 -24.13 -15.57 6.46
C GLU A 62 -23.93 -14.14 5.96
N GLY A 63 -22.92 -13.43 6.48
CA GLY A 63 -22.65 -12.03 6.15
C GLY A 63 -23.66 -11.06 6.77
N LYS A 64 -24.39 -11.48 7.81
CA LYS A 64 -25.24 -10.59 8.58
C LYS A 64 -24.38 -9.75 9.50
N ILE A 65 -24.51 -8.43 9.36
CA ILE A 65 -23.79 -7.46 10.18
C ILE A 65 -24.46 -7.33 11.56
N SER A 66 -23.64 -7.24 12.60
CA SER A 66 -24.00 -6.87 13.97
C SER A 66 -23.13 -5.72 14.46
N SER A 67 -23.51 -5.08 15.57
CA SER A 67 -22.72 -4.02 16.18
C SER A 67 -22.88 -3.96 17.70
N SER A 68 -21.87 -3.42 18.38
CA SER A 68 -21.89 -3.13 19.82
C SER A 68 -23.01 -2.12 20.14
N ASP A 69 -23.74 -2.38 21.22
CA ASP A 69 -24.87 -1.56 21.70
C ASP A 69 -25.82 -1.07 20.59
N LYS A 70 -26.00 -1.89 19.55
CA LYS A 70 -26.86 -1.59 18.40
C LYS A 70 -26.51 -0.28 17.68
N LEU A 71 -25.24 0.11 17.69
CA LEU A 71 -24.73 1.36 17.08
C LEU A 71 -25.15 1.55 15.62
N LEU A 72 -25.33 0.45 14.89
CA LEU A 72 -25.70 0.43 13.46
C LEU A 72 -27.14 -0.03 13.22
N ASP A 73 -27.90 -0.41 14.25
CA ASP A 73 -29.29 -0.80 14.06
C ASP A 73 -30.13 0.46 13.87
N ILE A 74 -30.90 0.55 12.78
CA ILE A 74 -31.85 1.65 12.62
C ILE A 74 -32.93 1.48 13.69
N PRO A 75 -33.06 2.41 14.65
CA PRO A 75 -33.95 2.23 15.79
C PRO A 75 -35.41 2.31 15.33
N GLU A 76 -36.28 1.57 16.02
CA GLU A 76 -37.71 1.82 15.94
C GLU A 76 -38.01 3.23 16.43
N TYR A 77 -38.79 3.99 15.67
CA TYR A 77 -39.04 5.39 16.00
C TYR A 77 -39.79 5.51 17.34
N ASN A 78 -39.29 6.39 18.20
CA ASN A 78 -39.95 6.82 19.41
C ASN A 78 -39.73 8.32 19.61
N ALA A 79 -40.82 9.05 19.83
CA ALA A 79 -40.82 10.52 19.89
C ALA A 79 -39.99 11.08 21.05
N TRP A 80 -39.79 10.30 22.11
CA TRP A 80 -39.19 10.74 23.36
C TRP A 80 -37.77 10.23 23.56
N TYR A 81 -37.50 8.99 23.12
CA TYR A 81 -36.26 8.28 23.39
C TYR A 81 -35.78 7.53 22.17
N LEU A 82 -34.51 7.73 21.81
CA LEU A 82 -33.78 6.96 20.83
C LEU A 82 -32.37 6.73 21.40
N ASP A 83 -31.73 5.63 20.99
CA ASP A 83 -30.46 5.21 21.58
C ASP A 83 -29.34 6.24 21.34
N THR A 84 -28.71 6.69 22.44
CA THR A 84 -27.63 7.69 22.42
C THR A 84 -26.49 7.35 21.45
N PRO A 85 -26.00 6.10 21.37
CA PRO A 85 -24.91 5.76 20.46
C PRO A 85 -25.27 6.01 19.00
N TYR A 86 -26.47 5.58 18.58
CA TYR A 86 -26.98 5.81 17.23
C TYR A 86 -27.14 7.31 16.93
N LEU A 87 -27.75 8.05 17.86
CA LEU A 87 -27.95 9.50 17.70
C LEU A 87 -26.61 10.25 17.60
N THR A 88 -25.60 9.85 18.37
CA THR A 88 -24.33 10.55 18.47
C THR A 88 -23.64 10.68 17.12
N TRP A 89 -23.40 9.56 16.44
CA TRP A 89 -22.68 9.60 15.16
C TRP A 89 -23.56 10.10 14.01
N THR A 90 -24.86 9.75 13.99
CA THR A 90 -25.75 10.16 12.89
C THR A 90 -26.00 11.67 12.89
N GLN A 91 -26.20 12.28 14.06
CA GLN A 91 -26.35 13.73 14.19
C GLN A 91 -25.04 14.47 13.89
N ALA A 92 -23.90 13.96 14.37
CA ALA A 92 -22.59 14.53 14.07
C ALA A 92 -22.31 14.52 12.55
N LYS A 93 -22.57 13.40 11.87
CA LYS A 93 -22.39 13.29 10.41
C LYS A 93 -23.33 14.20 9.62
N LEU A 94 -24.56 14.41 10.10
CA LEU A 94 -25.50 15.34 9.46
C LEU A 94 -25.02 16.79 9.59
N ALA A 95 -24.54 17.16 10.78
CA ALA A 95 -24.03 18.50 11.06
C ALA A 95 -22.71 18.79 10.31
N HIS A 96 -21.89 17.75 10.13
CA HIS A 96 -20.56 17.81 9.54
C HIS A 96 -20.37 16.73 8.47
N PRO A 97 -20.90 16.94 7.24
CA PRO A 97 -20.77 15.98 6.15
C PRO A 97 -19.33 15.65 5.75
N GLU A 98 -18.38 16.55 6.04
CA GLU A 98 -16.95 16.38 5.82
C GLU A 98 -16.36 15.25 6.68
N LYS A 99 -16.78 15.14 7.96
CA LYS A 99 -16.30 14.12 8.91
C LYS A 99 -16.66 12.72 8.44
N LYS A 100 -15.72 11.79 8.43
CA LYS A 100 -15.94 10.42 7.96
C LYS A 100 -16.38 9.51 9.10
N MET A 101 -17.32 8.62 8.79
CA MET A 101 -17.80 7.57 9.71
C MET A 101 -17.48 6.21 9.10
N LEU A 102 -16.50 5.53 9.68
CA LEU A 102 -16.11 4.16 9.32
C LEU A 102 -16.58 3.23 10.43
N VAL A 103 -16.93 1.99 10.10
CA VAL A 103 -17.19 0.95 11.12
C VAL A 103 -15.93 0.13 11.32
N ALA A 104 -15.41 0.07 12.55
CA ALA A 104 -14.32 -0.83 12.90
C ALA A 104 -14.86 -2.23 13.15
N PHE A 105 -14.53 -3.15 12.25
CA PHE A 105 -14.93 -4.53 12.33
C PHE A 105 -13.86 -5.35 13.02
N GLY A 106 -14.23 -6.07 14.09
CA GLY A 106 -13.31 -6.92 14.85
C GLY A 106 -12.96 -6.32 16.19
N GLY A 107 -11.68 -6.00 16.37
CA GLY A 107 -11.08 -5.76 17.67
C GLY A 107 -11.13 -7.00 18.57
N GLU A 108 -10.67 -6.87 19.82
CA GLU A 108 -10.75 -7.94 20.82
C GLU A 108 -12.19 -8.50 20.98
N THR A 109 -13.21 -7.64 20.83
CA THR A 109 -14.62 -8.00 21.06
C THR A 109 -15.15 -9.02 20.05
N TYR A 110 -14.78 -8.89 18.76
CA TYR A 110 -15.33 -9.72 17.68
C TYR A 110 -14.27 -10.60 17.01
N GLU A 111 -13.14 -10.89 17.67
CA GLU A 111 -12.04 -11.73 17.13
C GLU A 111 -12.54 -13.02 16.45
N ALA A 112 -13.53 -13.70 17.03
CA ALA A 112 -14.04 -14.97 16.52
C ALA A 112 -14.61 -14.89 15.08
N MET A 113 -15.07 -13.71 14.64
CA MET A 113 -15.68 -13.52 13.33
C MET A 113 -14.68 -13.75 12.18
N TRP A 114 -13.38 -13.57 12.43
CA TRP A 114 -12.32 -13.73 11.44
C TRP A 114 -12.24 -15.17 10.92
N SER A 115 -12.61 -16.15 11.74
CA SER A 115 -12.62 -17.57 11.38
C SER A 115 -13.56 -17.90 10.20
N HIS A 116 -14.61 -17.11 10.00
CA HIS A 116 -15.54 -17.28 8.88
C HIS A 116 -14.87 -17.02 7.53
N LEU A 117 -13.76 -16.29 7.48
CA LEU A 117 -13.06 -15.95 6.24
C LEU A 117 -12.32 -17.15 5.62
N ALA A 118 -12.13 -18.25 6.35
CA ALA A 118 -11.51 -19.46 5.79
C ALA A 118 -12.35 -20.10 4.66
N ASN A 119 -13.66 -19.85 4.63
CA ASN A 119 -14.55 -20.39 3.61
C ASN A 119 -14.90 -19.35 2.53
N ASP A 120 -14.67 -19.70 1.27
CA ASP A 120 -14.90 -18.82 0.12
C ASP A 120 -16.35 -18.35 -0.03
N THR A 121 -17.32 -19.22 0.26
CA THR A 121 -18.75 -18.87 0.22
C THR A 121 -19.10 -17.88 1.33
N ASN A 122 -18.57 -18.09 2.53
CA ASN A 122 -18.78 -17.15 3.65
C ASN A 122 -18.16 -15.79 3.33
N ARG A 123 -16.92 -15.76 2.80
CA ARG A 123 -16.27 -14.50 2.37
C ARG A 123 -17.13 -13.73 1.37
N GLU A 124 -17.74 -14.39 0.39
CA GLU A 124 -18.63 -13.72 -0.57
C GLU A 124 -19.86 -13.12 0.12
N LYS A 125 -20.51 -13.87 1.01
CA LYS A 125 -21.67 -13.37 1.75
C LYS A 125 -21.31 -12.18 2.64
N ILE A 126 -20.17 -12.25 3.34
CA ILE A 126 -19.64 -11.17 4.17
C ILE A 126 -19.35 -9.93 3.31
N ALA A 127 -18.69 -10.08 2.16
CA ALA A 127 -18.45 -8.97 1.24
C ALA A 127 -19.76 -8.29 0.80
N GLN A 128 -20.79 -9.07 0.48
CA GLN A 128 -22.11 -8.54 0.13
C GLN A 128 -22.79 -7.84 1.32
N GLY A 129 -22.64 -8.37 2.54
CA GLY A 129 -23.13 -7.76 3.77
C GLY A 129 -22.52 -6.39 4.04
N LEU A 130 -21.19 -6.30 3.95
CA LEU A 130 -20.43 -5.04 4.10
C LEU A 130 -20.83 -4.01 3.04
N VAL A 131 -20.98 -4.42 1.78
CA VAL A 131 -21.40 -3.50 0.70
C VAL A 131 -22.84 -3.04 0.88
N ARG A 132 -23.73 -3.92 1.36
CA ARG A 132 -25.10 -3.55 1.70
C ARG A 132 -25.12 -2.51 2.81
N LEU A 133 -24.34 -2.71 3.88
CA LEU A 133 -24.18 -1.75 4.97
C LEU A 133 -23.73 -0.37 4.45
N LEU A 134 -22.70 -0.32 3.60
CA LEU A 134 -22.17 0.93 3.04
C LEU A 134 -23.15 1.67 2.12
N LYS A 135 -24.18 0.97 1.61
CA LYS A 135 -25.28 1.53 0.80
C LYS A 135 -26.52 1.89 1.62
N THR A 136 -26.59 1.48 2.89
CA THR A 136 -27.72 1.77 3.78
C THR A 136 -27.76 3.27 4.11
N GLY A 137 -28.93 3.88 3.93
CA GLY A 137 -29.22 5.23 4.42
C GLY A 137 -29.72 5.17 5.86
N PHE A 138 -29.06 5.88 6.75
CA PHE A 138 -29.37 5.95 8.18
C PHE A 138 -30.19 7.21 8.47
N PRO A 139 -31.48 7.08 8.87
CA PRO A 139 -32.29 8.24 9.20
C PRO A 139 -31.73 8.97 10.43
N VAL A 140 -31.62 10.28 10.35
CA VAL A 140 -31.15 11.12 11.46
C VAL A 140 -32.37 11.69 12.16
N TYR A 141 -32.43 11.54 13.48
CA TYR A 141 -33.50 12.09 14.31
C TYR A 141 -32.94 13.15 15.26
N LYS A 142 -33.65 14.28 15.39
CA LYS A 142 -33.30 15.38 16.30
C LYS A 142 -34.53 15.91 17.03
N LYS A 143 -34.34 16.38 18.26
CA LYS A 143 -35.31 17.20 18.99
C LYS A 143 -35.08 18.67 18.70
N ASN A 144 -36.11 19.47 18.92
CA ASN A 144 -36.11 20.93 18.78
C ASN A 144 -35.66 21.40 17.39
N LEU A 145 -36.05 20.65 16.33
CA LEU A 145 -35.79 21.09 14.96
C LEU A 145 -36.58 22.35 14.65
N LYS A 146 -35.99 23.23 13.83
CA LYS A 146 -36.77 24.26 13.16
C LYS A 146 -37.65 23.60 12.09
N PRO A 147 -38.84 24.13 11.80
CA PRO A 147 -39.73 23.54 10.78
C PRO A 147 -39.07 23.31 9.42
N GLU A 148 -38.16 24.19 9.01
CA GLU A 148 -37.40 24.09 7.76
C GLU A 148 -36.29 23.01 7.77
N GLU A 149 -35.88 22.50 8.93
CA GLU A 149 -34.89 21.44 9.07
C GLU A 149 -35.53 20.04 9.05
N MET A 150 -36.85 19.95 9.17
CA MET A 150 -37.58 18.68 9.17
C MET A 150 -37.66 18.10 7.76
N VAL A 151 -37.36 16.81 7.63
CA VAL A 151 -37.40 16.07 6.38
C VAL A 151 -38.50 15.02 6.42
N GLY A 152 -39.45 15.13 5.49
CA GLY A 152 -40.55 14.19 5.36
C GLY A 152 -41.77 14.60 6.18
N GLU A 153 -42.63 13.61 6.48
CA GLU A 153 -43.84 13.84 7.25
C GLU A 153 -43.56 14.00 8.75
N CYS A 154 -44.51 14.66 9.41
CA CYS A 154 -44.51 14.85 10.83
C CYS A 154 -44.62 13.52 11.59
N LEU A 155 -43.58 13.15 12.34
CA LEU A 155 -43.55 11.87 13.05
C LEU A 155 -44.23 11.93 14.42
N SER A 156 -44.29 13.13 15.02
CA SER A 156 -44.99 13.37 16.28
C SER A 156 -45.72 14.72 16.25
N HIS A 157 -46.98 14.71 16.69
CA HIS A 157 -47.84 15.88 16.72
C HIS A 157 -48.10 16.33 18.16
N SER A 158 -48.51 17.60 18.32
CA SER A 158 -49.05 18.16 19.55
C SER A 158 -50.25 17.35 20.06
N TRP A 159 -50.63 17.56 21.32
CA TRP A 159 -51.73 16.86 21.97
C TRP A 159 -53.09 16.98 21.23
N ASP A 160 -53.29 18.03 20.43
CA ASP A 160 -54.48 18.24 19.61
C ASP A 160 -54.37 17.66 18.19
N GLY A 161 -53.22 17.07 17.85
CA GLY A 161 -52.94 16.43 16.57
C GLY A 161 -52.73 17.38 15.38
N LYS A 162 -52.67 18.70 15.61
CA LYS A 162 -52.72 19.69 14.51
C LYS A 162 -51.36 20.22 14.08
N VAL A 163 -50.40 20.23 15.00
CA VAL A 163 -49.08 20.85 14.78
C VAL A 163 -48.01 19.82 15.05
N CYS A 164 -46.92 19.84 14.30
CA CYS A 164 -45.77 19.03 14.63
C CYS A 164 -45.16 19.44 15.95
N ASP A 165 -45.00 18.46 16.84
CA ASP A 165 -44.31 18.70 18.10
C ASP A 165 -42.80 18.65 17.84
N MET A 166 -42.21 19.82 17.64
CA MET A 166 -40.77 19.94 17.40
C MET A 166 -39.95 19.66 18.66
N SER A 167 -40.54 19.62 19.86
CA SER A 167 -39.80 19.23 21.07
C SER A 167 -39.48 17.73 21.11
N HIS A 168 -40.19 16.94 20.30
CA HIS A 168 -39.97 15.50 20.11
C HIS A 168 -38.98 15.22 18.99
N PHE A 169 -38.52 13.97 18.89
CA PHE A 169 -37.70 13.53 17.77
C PHE A 169 -38.48 13.63 16.46
N GLN A 170 -37.93 14.39 15.52
CA GLN A 170 -38.39 14.45 14.13
C GLN A 170 -37.21 14.05 13.23
N LYS A 171 -37.51 13.62 12.00
CA LYS A 171 -36.48 13.27 11.03
C LYS A 171 -35.82 14.54 10.48
N ALA A 172 -34.50 14.63 10.61
CA ALA A 172 -33.69 15.77 10.15
C ALA A 172 -32.98 15.48 8.81
N GLY A 173 -32.88 14.22 8.41
CA GLY A 173 -32.17 13.84 7.20
C GLY A 173 -31.85 12.36 7.12
N THR A 174 -30.89 12.02 6.26
CA THR A 174 -30.39 10.66 6.10
C THR A 174 -28.90 10.74 5.78
N VAL A 175 -28.08 9.97 6.50
CA VAL A 175 -26.62 9.92 6.31
C VAL A 175 -26.19 8.52 5.89
N TYR A 176 -24.95 8.42 5.41
CA TYR A 176 -24.36 7.17 4.96
C TYR A 176 -22.98 7.03 5.62
N LEU A 177 -22.59 5.80 5.93
CA LEU A 177 -21.23 5.48 6.35
C LEU A 177 -20.25 5.79 5.22
N ASP A 178 -19.08 6.31 5.54
CA ASP A 178 -18.04 6.64 4.56
C ASP A 178 -17.13 5.45 4.28
N GLY A 179 -17.09 4.44 5.14
CA GLY A 179 -16.22 3.29 4.93
C GLY A 179 -16.27 2.23 6.02
N ILE A 180 -15.27 1.35 6.01
CA ILE A 180 -15.03 0.32 7.01
C ILE A 180 -13.55 0.28 7.36
N ASP A 181 -13.27 -0.09 8.60
CA ASP A 181 -11.93 -0.46 9.07
C ASP A 181 -11.93 -1.95 9.42
N PHE A 182 -10.90 -2.66 8.99
CA PHE A 182 -10.66 -4.03 9.42
C PHE A 182 -9.72 -4.00 10.61
N ASP A 183 -10.28 -4.11 11.81
CA ASP A 183 -9.51 -4.11 13.06
C ASP A 183 -9.04 -5.52 13.41
N PHE A 184 -8.02 -5.96 12.67
CA PHE A 184 -7.60 -7.34 12.57
C PHE A 184 -6.68 -7.74 13.72
N GLU A 185 -7.31 -7.97 14.86
CA GLU A 185 -6.68 -8.42 16.09
C GLU A 185 -6.89 -9.91 16.32
N LYS A 186 -5.82 -10.62 16.69
CA LYS A 186 -5.86 -11.99 17.19
C LYS A 186 -4.82 -12.19 18.28
N ALA A 187 -5.19 -12.90 19.35
CA ALA A 187 -4.22 -13.27 20.39
C ALA A 187 -3.16 -14.25 19.86
N ALA A 188 -3.54 -15.11 18.91
CA ALA A 188 -2.62 -16.00 18.22
C ALA A 188 -1.96 -15.30 17.03
N ARG A 189 -0.67 -15.60 16.80
CA ARG A 189 0.07 -15.09 15.63
C ARG A 189 -0.68 -15.39 14.33
N LEU A 190 -0.84 -14.36 13.49
CA LEU A 190 -1.53 -14.49 12.21
C LEU A 190 -0.79 -15.45 11.27
N THR A 191 -1.57 -16.28 10.58
CA THR A 191 -1.03 -17.17 9.55
C THR A 191 -1.06 -16.51 8.16
N PRO A 192 -0.19 -16.93 7.23
CA PRO A 192 -0.25 -16.45 5.83
C PRO A 192 -1.63 -16.62 5.18
N GLN A 193 -2.33 -17.73 5.48
CA GLN A 193 -3.67 -17.99 4.94
C GLN A 193 -4.71 -17.00 5.46
N GLU A 194 -4.61 -16.57 6.72
CA GLU A 194 -5.54 -15.60 7.30
C GLU A 194 -5.34 -14.21 6.68
N ASN A 195 -4.10 -13.80 6.46
CA ASN A 195 -3.78 -12.58 5.71
C ASN A 195 -4.38 -12.62 4.29
N ASP A 196 -4.17 -13.73 3.57
CA ASP A 196 -4.71 -13.92 2.22
C ASP A 196 -6.25 -13.89 2.21
N ASN A 197 -6.89 -14.50 3.22
CA ASN A 197 -8.35 -14.48 3.35
C ASN A 197 -8.91 -13.07 3.55
N LEU A 198 -8.27 -12.25 4.41
CA LEU A 198 -8.69 -10.87 4.63
C LEU A 198 -8.43 -10.00 3.39
N LEU A 199 -7.28 -10.17 2.73
CA LEU A 199 -6.97 -9.45 1.49
C LEU A 199 -8.00 -9.76 0.40
N LYS A 200 -8.36 -11.04 0.22
CA LYS A 200 -9.40 -11.48 -0.72
C LYS A 200 -10.75 -10.85 -0.39
N LEU A 201 -11.12 -10.75 0.89
CA LEU A 201 -12.35 -10.07 1.30
C LEU A 201 -12.31 -8.58 0.92
N ALA A 202 -11.24 -7.86 1.27
CA ALA A 202 -11.10 -6.43 1.00
C ALA A 202 -11.12 -6.12 -0.51
N GLN A 203 -10.40 -6.91 -1.31
CA GLN A 203 -10.43 -6.84 -2.78
C GLN A 203 -11.86 -7.07 -3.32
N ARG A 204 -12.57 -8.06 -2.75
CA ARG A 204 -13.94 -8.36 -3.17
C ARG A 204 -14.91 -7.22 -2.82
N VAL A 205 -14.77 -6.61 -1.65
CA VAL A 205 -15.55 -5.41 -1.27
C VAL A 205 -15.31 -4.27 -2.26
N ARG A 206 -14.06 -3.98 -2.62
CA ARG A 206 -13.74 -2.97 -3.66
C ARG A 206 -14.39 -3.28 -5.00
N GLN A 207 -14.32 -4.54 -5.47
CA GLN A 207 -14.97 -4.96 -6.72
C GLN A 207 -16.49 -4.72 -6.70
N LEU A 208 -17.15 -5.06 -5.59
CA LEU A 208 -18.61 -4.91 -5.44
C LEU A 208 -19.05 -3.44 -5.27
N LEU A 209 -18.19 -2.60 -4.73
CA LEU A 209 -18.40 -1.15 -4.65
C LEU A 209 -18.25 -0.48 -6.02
N GLY A 210 -17.36 -1.01 -6.86
CA GLY A 210 -17.04 -0.46 -8.18
C GLY A 210 -15.94 0.61 -8.13
N PRO A 211 -15.30 0.90 -9.29
CA PRO A 211 -14.11 1.76 -9.38
C PRO A 211 -14.38 3.23 -9.02
N ASP A 212 -15.61 3.71 -9.17
CA ASP A 212 -16.00 5.09 -8.85
C ASP A 212 -16.39 5.31 -7.39
N SER A 213 -16.34 4.25 -6.58
CA SER A 213 -16.73 4.33 -5.17
C SER A 213 -15.78 5.20 -4.37
N LYS A 214 -16.35 6.16 -3.65
CA LYS A 214 -15.63 7.01 -2.69
C LYS A 214 -15.56 6.41 -1.28
N LYS A 215 -15.97 5.15 -1.10
CA LYS A 215 -15.97 4.51 0.22
C LYS A 215 -14.55 4.15 0.64
N LEU A 216 -14.26 4.32 1.93
CA LEU A 216 -12.95 4.08 2.51
C LEU A 216 -12.85 2.65 3.06
N LEU A 217 -11.71 2.00 2.84
CA LEU A 217 -11.29 0.76 3.50
C LEU A 217 -9.96 1.03 4.18
N SER A 218 -9.89 0.88 5.50
CA SER A 218 -8.64 0.91 6.25
C SER A 218 -8.35 -0.44 6.91
N LEU A 219 -7.09 -0.61 7.31
CA LEU A 219 -6.63 -1.78 8.03
C LEU A 219 -5.98 -1.32 9.33
N THR A 220 -6.52 -1.78 10.45
CA THR A 220 -5.87 -1.71 11.75
C THR A 220 -5.32 -3.09 12.08
N THR A 221 -4.05 -3.17 12.45
CA THR A 221 -3.39 -4.41 12.85
C THR A 221 -2.84 -4.26 14.26
N TYR A 222 -2.92 -5.35 15.04
CA TYR A 222 -2.44 -5.40 16.42
C TYR A 222 -0.95 -5.04 16.56
N HIS A 223 -0.53 -4.85 17.80
CA HIS A 223 0.73 -4.21 18.23
C HIS A 223 2.02 -5.01 17.90
N VAL A 224 2.27 -5.29 16.62
CA VAL A 224 3.39 -6.13 16.14
C VAL A 224 4.51 -5.38 15.43
N GLY A 225 4.30 -4.08 15.20
CA GLY A 225 5.25 -3.19 14.53
C GLY A 225 5.67 -3.56 13.10
N ALA A 226 5.04 -4.57 12.49
CA ALA A 226 5.43 -5.12 11.18
C ALA A 226 6.93 -5.46 11.11
N ASP A 227 7.47 -5.97 12.22
CA ASP A 227 8.88 -6.33 12.35
C ASP A 227 9.30 -7.33 11.26
N PRO A 228 10.54 -7.26 10.73
CA PRO A 228 11.06 -8.29 9.85
C PRO A 228 10.99 -9.70 10.48
N GLU A 229 10.80 -10.74 9.67
CA GLU A 229 10.81 -12.12 10.17
C GLU A 229 12.09 -12.49 10.92
N ALA A 230 13.23 -11.86 10.55
CA ALA A 230 14.52 -12.05 11.22
C ALA A 230 14.50 -11.63 12.70
N CYS A 231 13.57 -10.77 13.11
CA CYS A 231 13.34 -10.42 14.51
C CYS A 231 12.88 -11.61 15.35
N ILE A 232 12.62 -12.79 14.77
CA ILE A 232 12.46 -14.04 15.52
C ILE A 232 13.75 -14.54 16.19
N ASN A 233 14.94 -14.07 15.76
CA ASN A 233 16.24 -14.38 16.39
C ASN A 233 16.68 -13.30 17.40
N ALA A 234 16.90 -13.69 18.67
CA ALA A 234 17.13 -12.78 19.81
C ALA A 234 18.32 -11.85 19.62
N SER A 235 19.27 -12.25 18.79
CA SER A 235 20.45 -11.46 18.46
C SER A 235 20.18 -10.37 17.40
N VAL A 236 19.03 -10.40 16.72
CA VAL A 236 18.62 -9.37 15.77
C VAL A 236 17.77 -8.33 16.50
N THR A 237 18.28 -7.10 16.55
CA THR A 237 17.60 -5.94 17.13
C THR A 237 17.35 -4.83 16.12
N GLN A 238 18.08 -4.86 14.99
CA GLN A 238 17.90 -3.91 13.92
C GLN A 238 16.50 -4.06 13.30
N ASP A 239 15.80 -2.93 13.16
CA ASP A 239 14.44 -2.86 12.62
C ASP A 239 13.38 -3.66 13.42
N CYS A 240 13.69 -4.10 14.64
CA CYS A 240 12.73 -4.76 15.53
C CYS A 240 12.10 -3.75 16.49
N SER A 241 10.77 -3.72 16.54
CA SER A 241 10.02 -2.84 17.44
C SER A 241 9.99 -3.37 18.88
N PHE A 242 10.19 -4.67 19.07
CA PHE A 242 10.45 -5.31 20.36
C PHE A 242 11.91 -5.82 20.45
N ILE A 243 12.68 -5.26 21.40
CA ILE A 243 14.11 -5.60 21.59
C ILE A 243 14.43 -6.17 22.97
N GLU A 244 13.42 -6.46 23.78
CA GLU A 244 13.59 -7.01 25.13
C GLU A 244 13.93 -8.51 25.10
N ASP A 245 14.57 -9.02 26.16
CA ASP A 245 14.98 -10.43 26.27
C ASP A 245 13.81 -11.43 26.14
N LYS A 246 12.57 -10.99 26.47
CA LYS A 246 11.31 -11.73 26.31
C LYS A 246 10.40 -11.08 25.27
N ARG A 247 10.96 -10.59 24.18
CA ARG A 247 10.20 -9.95 23.10
C ARG A 247 9.04 -10.80 22.60
N SER A 248 8.08 -10.08 22.05
CA SER A 248 6.90 -10.63 21.37
C SER A 248 7.29 -11.71 20.38
N SER A 249 6.48 -12.77 20.26
CA SER A 249 6.61 -13.79 19.21
C SER A 249 6.03 -13.36 17.86
N HIS A 250 5.49 -12.14 17.83
CA HIS A 250 4.84 -11.52 16.69
C HIS A 250 5.85 -10.69 15.90
N HIS A 251 6.19 -11.18 14.72
CA HIS A 251 7.13 -10.55 13.79
C HIS A 251 6.87 -11.09 12.38
N GLY A 252 6.75 -10.19 11.42
CA GLY A 252 6.63 -10.49 10.00
C GLY A 252 5.23 -10.91 9.54
N GLU A 253 4.35 -11.37 10.44
CA GLU A 253 3.09 -11.97 10.00
C GLU A 253 2.15 -11.01 9.27
N VAL A 254 2.20 -9.71 9.51
CA VAL A 254 1.34 -8.75 8.79
C VAL A 254 1.96 -8.28 7.47
N LEU A 255 3.25 -8.52 7.22
CA LEU A 255 3.95 -8.02 6.03
C LEU A 255 3.29 -8.44 4.70
N PRO A 256 2.83 -9.70 4.51
CA PRO A 256 2.12 -10.08 3.28
C PRO A 256 0.83 -9.30 3.06
N LEU A 257 0.09 -9.01 4.14
CA LEU A 257 -1.15 -8.23 4.07
C LEU A 257 -0.88 -6.76 3.76
N LEU A 258 0.16 -6.17 4.36
CA LEU A 258 0.57 -4.78 4.09
C LEU A 258 1.03 -4.59 2.64
N THR A 259 1.95 -5.46 2.20
CA THR A 259 2.53 -5.40 0.84
C THR A 259 1.49 -5.70 -0.23
N GLY A 260 0.64 -6.73 -0.04
CA GLY A 260 -0.42 -7.08 -0.97
C GLY A 260 -1.63 -6.16 -0.93
N GLY A 261 -1.86 -5.49 0.20
CA GLY A 261 -3.00 -4.62 0.46
C GLY A 261 -2.78 -3.14 0.17
N LYS A 262 -1.55 -2.71 -0.17
CA LYS A 262 -1.17 -1.29 -0.34
C LYS A 262 -2.04 -0.48 -1.33
N ASP A 263 -2.62 -1.15 -2.33
CA ASP A 263 -3.51 -0.54 -3.34
C ASP A 263 -5.00 -0.85 -3.07
N VAL A 264 -5.29 -1.66 -2.05
CA VAL A 264 -6.65 -2.05 -1.64
C VAL A 264 -7.14 -1.17 -0.49
N PHE A 265 -6.28 -0.91 0.49
CA PHE A 265 -6.57 -0.05 1.64
C PHE A 265 -6.15 1.39 1.36
N ASP A 266 -6.97 2.33 1.83
CA ASP A 266 -6.71 3.76 1.72
C ASP A 266 -5.61 4.19 2.69
N PHE A 267 -5.60 3.62 3.89
CA PHE A 267 -4.63 3.88 4.94
C PHE A 267 -4.56 2.72 5.95
N PHE A 268 -3.50 2.73 6.74
CA PHE A 268 -3.12 1.68 7.68
C PHE A 268 -2.91 2.29 9.07
N ASN A 269 -3.63 1.77 10.05
CA ASN A 269 -3.58 2.24 11.43
C ASN A 269 -2.63 1.32 12.22
N VAL A 270 -1.52 1.87 12.70
CA VAL A 270 -0.55 1.11 13.50
C VAL A 270 -0.91 1.24 14.98
N MET A 271 -1.35 0.15 15.61
CA MET A 271 -1.58 0.12 17.06
C MET A 271 -0.25 0.16 17.84
N THR A 272 0.28 1.36 18.02
CA THR A 272 1.54 1.61 18.74
C THR A 272 1.35 1.81 20.25
N TYR A 273 0.31 1.18 20.80
CA TYR A 273 -0.04 1.09 22.21
C TYR A 273 -0.34 -0.38 22.55
N ASP A 274 -0.56 -0.69 23.84
CA ASP A 274 -0.67 -2.08 24.33
C ASP A 274 0.58 -2.93 23.99
N ALA A 275 1.75 -2.28 23.96
CA ALA A 275 3.02 -2.88 23.58
C ALA A 275 4.12 -2.71 24.65
N GLY A 276 3.83 -2.03 25.75
CA GLY A 276 4.81 -1.67 26.77
C GLY A 276 5.59 -0.39 26.49
N PRO A 277 6.19 0.22 27.53
CA PRO A 277 6.86 1.52 27.44
C PRO A 277 8.15 1.49 26.61
N ASN A 278 8.75 0.30 26.40
CA ASN A 278 9.98 0.13 25.64
C ASN A 278 9.74 -0.20 24.15
N PHE A 279 8.47 -0.30 23.73
CA PHE A 279 8.12 -0.55 22.34
C PHE A 279 8.62 0.58 21.44
N GLN A 280 9.44 0.24 20.44
CA GLN A 280 10.05 1.20 19.53
C GLN A 280 9.06 1.60 18.44
N TYR A 281 8.04 2.38 18.79
CA TYR A 281 6.97 2.76 17.87
C TYR A 281 7.49 3.46 16.60
N LYS A 282 8.61 4.19 16.68
CA LYS A 282 9.22 4.84 15.50
C LYS A 282 9.73 3.81 14.49
N ILE A 283 10.27 2.70 14.98
CA ILE A 283 10.70 1.55 14.15
C ILE A 283 9.47 0.87 13.55
N ALA A 284 8.42 0.66 14.35
CA ALA A 284 7.15 0.13 13.85
C ALA A 284 6.58 0.98 12.70
N MET A 285 6.48 2.30 12.89
CA MET A 285 6.01 3.21 11.84
C MET A 285 6.87 3.13 10.57
N ALA A 286 8.19 3.06 10.70
CA ALA A 286 9.11 2.92 9.57
C ALA A 286 8.96 1.58 8.85
N ASN A 287 8.74 0.48 9.58
CA ASN A 287 8.50 -0.84 9.02
C ASN A 287 7.19 -0.89 8.21
N TYR A 288 6.10 -0.31 8.74
CA TYR A 288 4.85 -0.18 8.00
C TYR A 288 5.03 0.67 6.73
N ALA A 289 5.68 1.82 6.83
CA ALA A 289 5.95 2.67 5.66
C ALA A 289 6.79 1.95 4.61
N ARG A 290 7.79 1.17 5.01
CA ARG A 290 8.60 0.35 4.11
C ARG A 290 7.78 -0.75 3.43
N ALA A 291 6.89 -1.41 4.16
CA ALA A 291 6.05 -2.48 3.63
C ALA A 291 4.98 -1.97 2.65
N VAL A 292 4.36 -0.82 2.96
CA VAL A 292 3.32 -0.20 2.13
C VAL A 292 3.92 0.60 0.97
N GLY A 293 5.12 1.16 1.16
CA GLY A 293 5.81 2.01 0.19
C GLY A 293 5.36 3.47 0.20
N ASN A 294 4.51 3.87 1.14
CA ASN A 294 4.06 5.27 1.29
C ASN A 294 3.80 5.61 2.78
N PRO A 295 4.63 6.44 3.43
CA PRO A 295 4.45 6.85 4.82
C PRO A 295 3.16 7.67 5.06
N ALA A 296 2.68 8.41 4.05
CA ALA A 296 1.45 9.19 4.16
C ALA A 296 0.18 8.31 4.28
N LYS A 297 0.29 7.00 4.05
CA LYS A 297 -0.78 6.03 4.31
C LYS A 297 -0.74 5.44 5.72
N ILE A 298 0.27 5.74 6.53
CA ILE A 298 0.48 5.09 7.83
C ILE A 298 0.10 6.07 8.96
N LEU A 299 -0.80 5.65 9.84
CA LEU A 299 -1.28 6.45 10.95
C LEU A 299 -0.77 5.91 12.28
N LEU A 300 -0.25 6.81 13.12
CA LEU A 300 0.29 6.49 14.44
C LEU A 300 -0.82 6.32 15.48
N GLY A 301 -0.87 5.18 16.17
CA GLY A 301 -1.85 4.90 17.22
C GLY A 301 -1.45 5.44 18.59
N ASN A 302 -2.37 6.13 19.24
CA ASN A 302 -2.26 6.56 20.63
C ASN A 302 -3.42 6.00 21.44
N THR A 303 -3.25 5.96 22.77
CA THR A 303 -4.33 5.63 23.69
C THR A 303 -4.37 6.62 24.84
N ILE A 304 -5.57 7.05 25.22
CA ILE A 304 -5.80 7.84 26.45
C ILE A 304 -6.08 6.95 27.66
N ASN A 305 -6.13 5.65 27.44
CA ASN A 305 -6.46 4.66 28.45
C ASN A 305 -5.22 4.00 29.04
N SER A 306 -5.41 3.35 30.18
CA SER A 306 -4.47 2.35 30.67
C SER A 306 -4.33 1.25 29.62
N GLN A 307 -3.09 0.90 29.31
CA GLN A 307 -2.69 -0.06 28.29
C GLN A 307 -1.82 -1.16 28.89
N TRP A 308 -1.77 -2.31 28.24
CA TRP A 308 -0.92 -3.44 28.59
C TRP A 308 0.55 -3.15 28.26
N GLY A 309 1.44 -3.79 29.03
CA GLY A 309 2.88 -3.82 28.79
C GLY A 309 3.53 -5.01 29.49
N PRO A 310 4.73 -5.43 29.05
CA PRO A 310 5.45 -6.57 29.65
C PRO A 310 5.70 -6.43 31.15
N ASP A 311 5.95 -5.20 31.62
CA ASP A 311 6.18 -4.87 33.04
C ASP A 311 4.90 -4.51 33.80
N GLY A 312 3.74 -4.68 33.17
CA GLY A 312 2.42 -4.36 33.72
C GLY A 312 1.74 -3.20 33.01
N ARG A 313 0.52 -2.90 33.48
CA ARG A 313 -0.29 -1.84 32.88
C ARG A 313 0.25 -0.46 33.22
N TYR A 314 0.21 0.45 32.25
CA TYR A 314 0.58 1.86 32.44
C TYR A 314 -0.38 2.76 31.66
N VAL A 315 -0.25 4.07 31.84
CA VAL A 315 -1.00 5.09 31.11
C VAL A 315 0.03 6.00 30.46
N GLU A 316 -0.11 6.25 29.15
CA GLU A 316 0.76 7.22 28.48
C GLU A 316 0.34 8.64 28.88
N SER A 317 1.32 9.50 29.16
CA SER A 317 1.00 10.86 29.63
C SER A 317 0.41 11.72 28.52
N ARG A 318 -0.34 12.76 28.91
CA ARG A 318 -0.92 13.75 27.99
C ARG A 318 0.13 14.39 27.09
N GLU A 319 1.22 14.80 27.70
CA GLU A 319 2.35 15.45 27.05
C GLU A 319 2.96 14.51 26.01
N LYS A 320 3.19 13.24 26.36
CA LYS A 320 3.77 12.26 25.42
C LYS A 320 2.86 11.95 24.24
N ASN A 321 1.56 11.81 24.45
CA ASN A 321 0.63 11.61 23.33
C ASN A 321 0.61 12.83 22.39
N ILE A 322 0.67 14.05 22.94
CA ILE A 322 0.79 15.28 22.15
C ILE A 322 2.13 15.30 21.36
N GLU A 323 3.24 14.93 21.99
CA GLU A 323 4.56 14.83 21.34
C GLU A 323 4.57 13.78 20.22
N ARG A 324 3.90 12.63 20.42
CA ARG A 324 3.77 11.58 19.40
C ARG A 324 2.95 12.03 18.20
N ALA A 325 1.85 12.76 18.43
CA ALA A 325 1.04 13.34 17.37
C ALA A 325 1.80 14.41 16.58
N ALA A 326 2.61 15.24 17.24
CA ALA A 326 3.53 16.17 16.58
C ALA A 326 4.62 15.44 15.78
N TRP A 327 5.23 14.40 16.38
CA TRP A 327 6.32 13.64 15.77
C TRP A 327 5.90 12.99 14.45
N GLN A 328 4.71 12.37 14.39
CA GLN A 328 4.28 11.73 13.14
C GLN A 328 4.12 12.75 12.00
N ALA A 329 3.59 13.95 12.30
CA ALA A 329 3.40 15.00 11.31
C ALA A 329 4.75 15.55 10.80
N ALA A 330 5.67 15.81 11.72
CA ALA A 330 7.04 16.24 11.40
C ALA A 330 7.86 15.19 10.62
N ASN A 331 7.37 13.95 10.53
CA ASN A 331 7.99 12.86 9.78
C ASN A 331 7.12 12.40 8.59
N HIS A 332 6.18 13.25 8.16
CA HIS A 332 5.35 13.06 6.95
C HIS A 332 4.52 11.77 6.93
N TYR A 333 4.10 11.30 8.11
CA TYR A 333 3.13 10.22 8.21
C TYR A 333 1.70 10.71 7.94
N GLY A 334 0.79 9.77 7.72
CA GLY A 334 -0.58 10.05 7.31
C GLY A 334 -1.46 10.70 8.38
N GLY A 335 -1.01 10.75 9.62
CA GLY A 335 -1.78 11.24 10.75
C GLY A 335 -1.63 10.38 11.99
N PHE A 336 -2.56 10.55 12.91
CA PHE A 336 -2.66 9.74 14.12
C PHE A 336 -4.10 9.34 14.40
N PHE A 337 -4.27 8.26 15.16
CA PHE A 337 -5.55 7.87 15.72
C PHE A 337 -5.47 7.68 17.23
N VAL A 338 -6.62 7.76 17.90
CA VAL A 338 -6.73 7.63 19.35
C VAL A 338 -7.75 6.57 19.72
N TRP A 339 -7.32 5.59 20.53
CA TRP A 339 -8.18 4.81 21.40
C TRP A 339 -8.34 5.53 22.76
N THR A 340 -9.42 6.25 23.01
CA THR A 340 -10.67 6.34 22.25
C THR A 340 -11.42 7.62 22.66
N LEU A 341 -12.41 8.04 21.89
CA LEU A 341 -13.49 8.88 22.39
C LEU A 341 -14.64 8.00 22.91
N GLY A 342 -15.22 8.40 24.05
CA GLY A 342 -16.29 7.69 24.74
C GLY A 342 -15.78 7.02 26.01
N SER A 343 -15.55 5.72 25.93
CA SER A 343 -15.11 4.90 27.05
C SER A 343 -13.70 5.25 27.52
N ASN A 344 -13.53 5.49 28.81
CA ASN A 344 -12.20 5.60 29.36
C ASN A 344 -12.07 5.07 30.80
N ASN A 345 -10.86 4.69 31.17
CA ASN A 345 -10.49 4.24 32.51
C ASN A 345 -9.66 5.28 33.29
N GLN A 346 -9.58 6.51 32.79
CA GLN A 346 -8.86 7.64 33.40
C GLN A 346 -9.80 8.70 33.99
N GLN A 347 -11.11 8.40 34.07
CA GLN A 347 -12.15 9.27 34.60
C GLN A 347 -12.25 10.64 33.89
N LEU A 348 -11.86 10.68 32.61
CA LEU A 348 -12.00 11.87 31.78
C LEU A 348 -13.45 12.06 31.38
N SER A 349 -13.99 13.28 31.51
CA SER A 349 -15.29 13.60 30.91
C SER A 349 -15.18 13.51 29.38
N PHE A 350 -16.31 13.35 28.67
CA PHE A 350 -16.28 13.34 27.20
C PHE A 350 -15.66 14.63 26.64
N GLY A 351 -15.89 15.77 27.32
CA GLY A 351 -15.34 17.07 26.94
C GLY A 351 -13.82 17.12 27.11
N ASP A 352 -13.30 16.58 28.21
CA ASP A 352 -11.85 16.48 28.43
C ASP A 352 -11.18 15.59 27.39
N GLN A 353 -11.85 14.52 26.95
CA GLN A 353 -11.35 13.65 25.87
C GLN A 353 -11.29 14.41 24.53
N VAL A 354 -12.33 15.19 24.22
CA VAL A 354 -12.37 16.07 23.03
C VAL A 354 -11.25 17.13 23.10
N ASP A 355 -11.06 17.78 24.24
CA ASP A 355 -9.99 18.76 24.42
C ASP A 355 -8.59 18.14 24.31
N TYR A 356 -8.43 16.90 24.76
CA TYR A 356 -7.18 16.16 24.63
C TYR A 356 -6.85 15.87 23.17
N ILE A 357 -7.76 15.25 22.41
CA ILE A 357 -7.51 14.98 21.00
C ILE A 357 -7.34 16.27 20.18
N ASN A 358 -8.03 17.36 20.54
CA ASN A 358 -7.84 18.67 19.91
C ASN A 358 -6.42 19.24 20.10
N GLN A 359 -5.81 19.03 21.27
CA GLN A 359 -4.43 19.43 21.52
C GLN A 359 -3.43 18.58 20.73
N MET A 360 -3.68 17.28 20.61
CA MET A 360 -2.88 16.39 19.75
C MET A 360 -2.97 16.84 18.29
N HIS A 361 -4.17 17.14 17.81
CA HIS A 361 -4.41 17.70 16.47
C HIS A 361 -3.63 19.00 16.27
N GLN A 362 -3.76 19.96 17.18
CA GLN A 362 -3.05 21.23 17.08
C GLN A 362 -1.53 21.06 17.06
N ALA A 363 -0.99 20.15 17.89
CA ALA A 363 0.45 19.87 17.90
C ALA A 363 0.92 19.23 16.59
N ALA A 364 0.13 18.32 16.02
CA ALA A 364 0.38 17.74 14.70
C ALA A 364 0.36 18.82 13.59
N GLN A 365 -0.61 19.72 13.61
CA GLN A 365 -0.69 20.83 12.64
C GLN A 365 0.51 21.78 12.76
N ASN A 366 0.91 22.13 13.98
CA ASN A 366 2.08 22.99 14.21
C ASN A 366 3.40 22.34 13.79
N ALA A 367 3.52 21.02 13.93
CA ALA A 367 4.74 20.27 13.67
C ALA A 367 4.93 19.89 12.20
N GLN A 368 3.88 19.96 11.39
CA GLN A 368 3.93 19.63 9.96
C GLN A 368 4.91 20.54 9.20
N GLY A 369 5.17 21.76 9.69
CA GLY A 369 6.02 22.75 9.02
C GLY A 369 5.48 23.15 7.65
N ASP A 370 5.90 24.30 7.12
CA ASP A 370 5.75 24.53 5.68
C ASP A 370 6.70 23.56 4.98
N ILE A 371 6.18 22.39 4.57
CA ILE A 371 6.85 21.55 3.59
C ILE A 371 6.83 22.36 2.30
N ASP A 372 7.96 22.97 1.94
CA ASP A 372 8.11 23.57 0.62
C ASP A 372 7.90 22.45 -0.39
N ASN A 373 6.80 22.53 -1.13
CA ASN A 373 6.40 21.47 -2.05
C ASN A 373 7.53 21.19 -3.04
N GLN A 374 7.97 19.94 -3.13
CA GLN A 374 9.03 19.56 -4.05
C GLN A 374 8.41 18.93 -5.28
N ARG A 375 8.94 19.33 -6.44
CA ARG A 375 8.46 18.85 -7.73
C ARG A 375 8.47 17.30 -7.80
N PRO A 376 7.40 16.67 -8.31
CA PRO A 376 7.34 15.22 -8.47
C PRO A 376 8.27 14.72 -9.60
N THR A 377 8.61 13.43 -9.55
CA THR A 377 9.44 12.74 -10.55
C THR A 377 8.59 11.79 -11.40
N ALA A 378 8.45 12.10 -12.69
CA ALA A 378 7.85 11.20 -13.66
C ALA A 378 8.81 10.04 -13.98
N ILE A 379 8.30 8.81 -13.98
CA ILE A 379 9.03 7.60 -14.37
C ILE A 379 8.15 6.83 -15.36
N VAL A 380 8.71 6.41 -16.50
CA VAL A 380 7.99 5.74 -17.59
C VAL A 380 8.65 4.41 -17.93
N LYS A 381 7.84 3.35 -18.08
CA LYS A 381 8.18 2.07 -18.71
C LYS A 381 7.36 1.88 -20.00
N TYR A 382 8.03 1.51 -21.09
CA TYR A 382 7.45 1.34 -22.42
C TYR A 382 8.31 0.36 -23.26
N PRO A 383 7.80 -0.22 -24.36
CA PRO A 383 8.62 -1.01 -25.28
C PRO A 383 9.44 -0.09 -26.20
N ASP A 384 10.75 -0.31 -26.30
CA ASP A 384 11.62 0.49 -27.19
C ASP A 384 11.31 0.24 -28.68
N GLU A 385 10.88 -0.98 -29.01
CA GLU A 385 10.53 -1.37 -30.37
C GLU A 385 9.27 -2.22 -30.42
N ILE A 386 8.48 -2.06 -31.49
CA ILE A 386 7.29 -2.84 -31.81
C ILE A 386 7.29 -3.23 -33.28
N THR A 387 6.65 -4.33 -33.66
CA THR A 387 6.54 -4.79 -35.05
C THR A 387 5.12 -5.28 -35.32
N GLY A 388 4.62 -5.04 -36.54
CA GLY A 388 3.28 -5.44 -36.95
C GLY A 388 2.17 -4.68 -36.23
N ALA A 389 0.95 -5.22 -36.29
CA ALA A 389 -0.18 -4.70 -35.54
C ALA A 389 -0.14 -5.17 -34.08
N THR A 390 -0.19 -4.24 -33.13
CA THR A 390 -0.06 -4.58 -31.71
C THR A 390 -0.73 -3.54 -30.79
N HIS A 391 -1.02 -3.98 -29.56
CA HIS A 391 -1.46 -3.14 -28.46
C HIS A 391 -0.26 -2.73 -27.60
N VAL A 392 -0.07 -1.44 -27.37
CA VAL A 392 1.06 -0.90 -26.59
C VAL A 392 0.55 -0.31 -25.28
N VAL A 393 1.22 -0.67 -24.18
CA VAL A 393 0.99 -0.08 -22.85
C VAL A 393 2.18 0.81 -22.48
N LEU A 394 1.87 2.01 -22.01
CA LEU A 394 2.78 2.99 -21.44
C LEU A 394 2.51 3.05 -19.93
N ASP A 395 3.52 2.76 -19.12
CA ASP A 395 3.35 2.61 -17.68
C ASP A 395 4.14 3.67 -16.91
N GLY A 396 3.41 4.59 -16.29
CA GLY A 396 3.92 5.69 -15.47
C GLY A 396 3.84 5.42 -13.97
N SER A 397 3.32 4.25 -13.55
CA SER A 397 2.94 3.96 -12.15
C SER A 397 4.09 4.00 -11.14
N ALA A 398 5.34 3.98 -11.62
CA ALA A 398 6.53 4.13 -10.80
C ALA A 398 6.86 5.60 -10.47
N SER A 399 6.12 6.57 -11.00
CA SER A 399 6.31 8.00 -10.69
C SER A 399 6.09 8.27 -9.20
N THR A 400 6.87 9.19 -8.63
CA THR A 400 6.87 9.47 -7.18
C THR A 400 6.90 10.96 -6.90
N ASP A 401 6.38 11.34 -5.75
CA ASP A 401 6.48 12.68 -5.20
C ASP A 401 7.33 12.64 -3.90
N PRO A 402 8.24 13.59 -3.64
CA PRO A 402 9.05 13.58 -2.43
C PRO A 402 8.22 13.65 -1.14
N GLU A 403 7.09 14.36 -1.17
CA GLU A 403 6.11 14.46 -0.10
C GLU A 403 5.05 13.34 -0.17
N ASN A 404 5.18 12.43 -1.14
CA ASN A 404 4.23 11.38 -1.49
C ASN A 404 2.81 11.90 -1.77
N ALA A 405 2.70 13.10 -2.34
CA ALA A 405 1.46 13.63 -2.85
C ALA A 405 0.84 12.73 -3.93
N ASN A 406 -0.49 12.83 -4.09
CA ASN A 406 -1.20 12.10 -5.14
C ASN A 406 -0.87 12.67 -6.52
N LEU A 407 -0.45 11.79 -7.43
CA LEU A 407 -0.04 12.21 -8.77
C LEU A 407 -1.19 12.16 -9.79
N GLN A 408 -1.35 13.25 -10.53
CA GLN A 408 -2.14 13.34 -11.74
C GLN A 408 -1.25 13.10 -12.95
N PHE A 409 -1.69 12.26 -13.89
CA PHE A 409 -0.90 11.85 -15.05
C PHE A 409 -1.37 12.58 -16.30
N SER A 410 -0.44 12.93 -17.19
CA SER A 410 -0.74 13.51 -18.49
C SER A 410 0.15 12.88 -19.56
N TRP A 411 -0.44 12.02 -20.39
CA TRP A 411 0.21 11.39 -21.53
C TRP A 411 -0.11 12.13 -22.82
N GLU A 412 0.92 12.43 -23.60
CA GLU A 412 0.81 13.13 -24.88
C GLU A 412 1.70 12.48 -25.94
N GLN A 413 1.17 12.33 -27.16
CA GLN A 413 2.01 12.03 -28.32
C GLN A 413 2.57 13.34 -28.89
N ILE A 414 3.89 13.41 -29.04
CA ILE A 414 4.60 14.62 -29.45
C ILE A 414 5.24 14.52 -30.84
N SER A 415 5.39 13.32 -31.41
CA SER A 415 5.90 13.15 -32.77
C SER A 415 5.49 11.80 -33.40
N GLY A 416 5.66 11.70 -34.72
CA GLY A 416 5.37 10.49 -35.50
C GLY A 416 3.93 10.37 -36.00
N PRO A 417 3.58 9.25 -36.66
CA PRO A 417 2.20 8.97 -37.08
C PRO A 417 1.23 8.98 -35.89
N HIS A 418 0.11 9.68 -36.03
CA HIS A 418 -0.84 9.87 -34.93
C HIS A 418 -1.45 8.54 -34.45
N VAL A 419 -1.45 8.32 -33.13
CA VAL A 419 -2.14 7.21 -32.45
C VAL A 419 -3.21 7.75 -31.49
N VAL A 420 -4.26 6.97 -31.24
CA VAL A 420 -5.28 7.33 -30.25
C VAL A 420 -4.85 6.79 -28.89
N LEU A 421 -4.47 7.70 -27.97
CA LEU A 421 -4.18 7.32 -26.59
C LEU A 421 -5.47 7.10 -25.80
N HIS A 422 -5.61 5.91 -25.23
CA HIS A 422 -6.58 5.54 -24.22
C HIS A 422 -5.99 5.75 -22.82
N ASN A 423 -6.84 6.10 -21.84
CA ASN A 423 -6.44 6.29 -20.44
C ASN A 423 -5.29 7.31 -20.24
N LYS A 424 -5.22 8.34 -21.09
CA LYS A 424 -4.12 9.33 -21.11
C LYS A 424 -3.97 10.18 -19.83
N ASN A 425 -4.86 10.02 -18.87
CA ASN A 425 -4.83 10.68 -17.55
C ASN A 425 -4.70 9.69 -16.38
N GLN A 426 -4.37 8.44 -16.65
CA GLN A 426 -4.18 7.38 -15.66
C GLN A 426 -2.69 7.01 -15.53
N PRO A 427 -2.29 6.29 -14.48
CA PRO A 427 -0.92 5.78 -14.36
C PRO A 427 -0.49 4.91 -15.54
N GLN A 428 -1.44 4.22 -16.19
CA GLN A 428 -1.19 3.45 -17.40
C GLN A 428 -2.05 3.96 -18.55
N ALA A 429 -1.40 4.32 -19.66
CA ALA A 429 -2.04 4.68 -20.92
C ALA A 429 -1.78 3.58 -21.98
N SER A 430 -2.60 3.52 -23.01
CA SER A 430 -2.40 2.55 -24.09
C SER A 430 -2.84 3.07 -25.45
N PHE A 431 -2.37 2.44 -26.52
CA PHE A 431 -2.81 2.70 -27.88
C PHE A 431 -2.64 1.46 -28.75
N ASP A 432 -3.42 1.38 -29.82
CA ASP A 432 -3.29 0.37 -30.86
C ASP A 432 -2.59 0.94 -32.09
N VAL A 433 -1.74 0.13 -32.72
CA VAL A 433 -1.13 0.44 -34.02
C VAL A 433 -1.38 -0.68 -35.02
N GLY A 434 -1.53 -0.31 -36.29
CA GLY A 434 -1.51 -1.27 -37.40
C GLY A 434 -0.08 -1.67 -37.79
N ALA A 435 0.08 -2.49 -38.82
CA ALA A 435 1.39 -2.76 -39.41
C ALA A 435 1.92 -1.54 -40.19
N THR A 436 3.26 -1.43 -40.30
CA THR A 436 3.92 -0.39 -41.13
C THR A 436 4.84 -1.04 -42.17
N GLN A 437 5.00 -0.38 -43.32
CA GLN A 437 5.88 -0.81 -44.41
C GLN A 437 7.30 -0.21 -44.31
N LYS A 438 7.50 0.74 -43.40
CA LYS A 438 8.78 1.39 -43.12
C LYS A 438 8.93 1.64 -41.62
N ASP A 439 10.16 1.64 -41.14
CA ASP A 439 10.45 2.03 -39.77
C ASP A 439 9.92 3.45 -39.51
N VAL A 440 9.09 3.60 -38.48
CA VAL A 440 8.60 4.91 -38.01
C VAL A 440 8.89 5.06 -36.52
N LEU A 441 9.11 6.31 -36.12
CA LEU A 441 9.34 6.67 -34.72
C LEU A 441 8.08 7.34 -34.18
N LEU A 442 7.59 6.87 -33.04
CA LEU A 442 6.46 7.42 -32.30
C LEU A 442 7.00 8.08 -31.03
N GLY A 443 6.93 9.41 -30.93
CA GLY A 443 7.41 10.14 -29.77
C GLY A 443 6.29 10.45 -28.79
N PHE A 444 6.56 10.22 -27.50
CA PHE A 444 5.61 10.44 -26.41
C PHE A 444 6.22 11.25 -25.27
N LYS A 445 5.35 11.81 -24.44
CA LYS A 445 5.68 12.59 -23.25
C LYS A 445 4.77 12.18 -22.09
N LEU A 446 5.36 11.97 -20.91
CA LEU A 446 4.66 11.91 -19.63
C LEU A 446 4.98 13.16 -18.79
N THR A 447 3.96 13.76 -18.20
CA THR A 447 4.09 14.72 -17.09
C THR A 447 3.24 14.24 -15.94
N VAL A 448 3.77 14.29 -14.72
CA VAL A 448 3.00 14.03 -13.49
C VAL A 448 2.90 15.30 -12.65
N ASN A 449 1.78 15.51 -11.97
CA ASN A 449 1.50 16.70 -11.17
C ASN A 449 1.00 16.30 -9.77
N ASP A 450 1.54 16.91 -8.73
CA ASP A 450 1.25 16.63 -7.31
C ASP A 450 0.02 17.40 -6.75
N GLY A 451 -0.60 18.26 -7.57
CA GLY A 451 -1.65 19.21 -7.17
C GLY A 451 -1.19 20.67 -7.14
N GLU A 452 0.12 20.91 -7.17
CA GLU A 452 0.76 22.22 -7.05
C GLU A 452 1.83 22.47 -8.14
N GLN A 453 2.67 21.49 -8.46
CA GLN A 453 3.78 21.54 -9.42
C GLN A 453 3.80 20.36 -10.39
N ASP A 454 4.20 20.66 -11.62
CA ASP A 454 4.47 19.65 -12.66
C ASP A 454 5.88 19.10 -12.56
N SER A 455 6.02 17.80 -12.79
CA SER A 455 7.30 17.13 -12.96
C SER A 455 8.09 17.72 -14.13
N VAL A 456 9.39 17.47 -14.16
CA VAL A 456 10.12 17.55 -15.43
C VAL A 456 9.50 16.49 -16.36
N PRO A 457 9.06 16.84 -17.58
CA PRO A 457 8.44 15.87 -18.47
C PRO A 457 9.45 14.80 -18.91
N VAL A 458 9.04 13.54 -18.92
CA VAL A 458 9.80 12.45 -19.53
C VAL A 458 9.36 12.28 -20.96
N THR A 459 10.28 12.49 -21.91
CA THR A 459 10.03 12.26 -23.34
C THR A 459 10.76 11.02 -23.80
N PHE A 460 10.09 10.20 -24.61
CA PHE A 460 10.64 8.95 -25.11
C PHE A 460 10.12 8.63 -26.51
N THR A 461 10.71 7.63 -27.17
CA THR A 461 10.37 7.25 -28.54
C THR A 461 10.26 5.73 -28.65
N ILE A 462 9.23 5.27 -29.36
CA ILE A 462 9.02 3.86 -29.71
C ILE A 462 9.30 3.70 -31.19
N LYS A 463 10.15 2.74 -31.56
CA LYS A 463 10.42 2.39 -32.95
C LYS A 463 9.44 1.32 -33.44
N HIS A 464 8.57 1.67 -34.36
CA HIS A 464 7.68 0.72 -35.02
C HIS A 464 8.32 0.25 -36.33
N LYS A 465 8.79 -0.99 -36.33
CA LYS A 465 9.55 -1.59 -37.43
C LYS A 465 8.65 -1.98 -38.59
N ALA A 466 9.20 -1.84 -39.80
CA ALA A 466 8.60 -2.37 -41.01
C ALA A 466 8.32 -3.88 -40.86
N GLU A 467 7.16 -4.34 -41.31
CA GLU A 467 6.94 -5.77 -41.47
C GLU A 467 7.83 -6.31 -42.58
N VAL A 468 8.60 -7.36 -42.25
CA VAL A 468 9.38 -8.08 -43.26
C VAL A 468 8.41 -8.97 -44.03
N ASN A 469 7.97 -8.51 -45.20
CA ASN A 469 7.29 -9.37 -46.15
C ASN A 469 8.29 -10.39 -46.69
N ASN A 470 8.29 -11.62 -46.15
CA ASN A 470 8.74 -12.78 -46.91
C ASN A 470 7.70 -13.03 -48.01
N GLY A 471 7.76 -12.22 -49.07
CA GLY A 471 7.02 -12.47 -50.30
C GLY A 471 7.52 -13.77 -50.89
N GLY A 472 6.63 -14.76 -51.02
CA GLY A 472 6.93 -16.00 -51.71
C GLY A 472 7.26 -15.76 -53.17
N ASP A 473 8.37 -16.36 -53.61
CA ASP A 473 8.72 -16.44 -55.03
C ASP A 473 7.68 -17.32 -55.73
N ASN A 474 6.82 -16.68 -56.50
CA ASN A 474 5.90 -17.32 -57.43
C ASN A 474 6.64 -17.51 -58.76
N GLU A 475 7.50 -18.52 -58.84
CA GLU A 475 8.01 -19.01 -60.13
C GLU A 475 7.19 -20.21 -60.61
N THR A 476 6.63 -20.04 -61.80
CA THR A 476 5.82 -20.99 -62.57
C THR A 476 6.61 -22.28 -62.91
N PRO A 477 5.95 -23.46 -62.97
CA PRO A 477 6.62 -24.71 -63.31
C PRO A 477 6.84 -24.84 -64.83
N ASP A 478 8.10 -24.92 -65.26
CA ASP A 478 8.48 -25.37 -66.60
C ASP A 478 8.61 -26.90 -66.61
N ASN A 479 7.96 -27.53 -67.60
CA ASN A 479 7.85 -28.95 -67.83
C ASN A 479 8.53 -29.24 -69.16
N GLY A 480 9.73 -29.85 -69.17
CA GLY A 480 10.45 -30.05 -70.44
C GLY A 480 11.72 -30.91 -70.43
N ASN A 481 11.56 -32.21 -70.17
CA ASN A 481 12.32 -33.37 -70.71
C ASN A 481 13.84 -33.55 -70.39
N PRO A 482 14.31 -34.79 -70.12
CA PRO A 482 15.67 -35.08 -69.69
C PRO A 482 16.59 -35.39 -70.88
N ASP A 483 17.88 -35.08 -70.75
CA ASP A 483 18.90 -35.68 -71.62
C ASP A 483 20.07 -36.25 -70.82
N ASN A 484 20.47 -37.43 -71.25
CA ASN A 484 21.43 -38.34 -70.68
C ASN A 484 22.86 -37.93 -71.06
N GLY A 485 23.76 -37.87 -70.08
CA GLY A 485 25.21 -37.76 -70.31
C GLY A 485 26.01 -38.18 -69.08
N ASN A 486 26.38 -39.47 -69.03
CA ASN A 486 27.31 -40.07 -68.06
C ASN A 486 28.78 -39.76 -68.45
N PRO A 487 29.78 -40.20 -67.66
CA PRO A 487 30.46 -39.53 -66.55
C PRO A 487 31.90 -39.09 -66.93
N ASP A 488 32.58 -38.27 -66.11
CA ASP A 488 33.92 -38.67 -65.66
C ASP A 488 34.54 -37.78 -64.56
N ASN A 489 35.05 -38.48 -63.55
CA ASN A 489 36.32 -38.30 -62.84
C ASN A 489 36.74 -36.93 -62.28
N GLY A 490 36.73 -36.86 -60.94
CA GLY A 490 37.66 -36.02 -60.18
C GLY A 490 37.31 -35.86 -58.70
N ASN A 491 37.50 -36.90 -57.88
CA ASN A 491 37.80 -36.74 -56.45
C ASN A 491 39.28 -37.19 -56.26
N PRO A 492 40.09 -36.55 -55.41
CA PRO A 492 39.97 -36.85 -53.98
C PRO A 492 40.18 -35.65 -53.04
N ASP A 493 39.37 -35.66 -51.98
CA ASP A 493 39.73 -35.52 -50.58
C ASP A 493 40.56 -34.31 -50.12
N ASN A 494 39.97 -33.56 -49.18
CA ASN A 494 40.21 -33.96 -47.79
C ASN A 494 39.15 -33.39 -46.85
N GLY A 495 38.39 -34.30 -46.24
CA GLY A 495 38.31 -34.35 -44.78
C GLY A 495 37.25 -33.48 -44.08
N ASN A 496 36.02 -34.03 -44.08
CA ASN A 496 35.01 -34.03 -43.00
C ASN A 496 35.62 -34.29 -41.59
N PRO A 497 34.92 -34.21 -40.43
CA PRO A 497 33.46 -34.28 -40.20
C PRO A 497 32.89 -33.27 -39.18
N ASP A 498 31.63 -32.88 -39.17
CA ASP A 498 30.32 -33.54 -39.32
C ASP A 498 29.67 -33.97 -37.98
N ASN A 499 28.44 -33.47 -37.84
CA ASN A 499 27.27 -34.03 -37.18
C ASN A 499 27.16 -34.25 -35.67
N GLY A 500 26.06 -33.74 -35.13
CA GLY A 500 25.40 -34.25 -33.93
C GLY A 500 24.31 -33.32 -33.38
N ASN A 501 23.07 -33.50 -33.82
CA ASN A 501 21.85 -32.98 -33.18
C ASN A 501 21.34 -34.00 -32.11
N PRO A 502 20.20 -33.76 -31.43
CA PRO A 502 19.91 -32.98 -30.21
C PRO A 502 19.79 -33.87 -28.95
N ASP A 503 19.53 -33.31 -27.75
CA ASP A 503 18.78 -34.08 -26.73
C ASP A 503 17.96 -33.26 -25.73
N ASN A 504 16.84 -33.87 -25.33
CA ASN A 504 15.81 -33.40 -24.40
C ASN A 504 16.02 -34.09 -23.04
N GLY A 505 16.10 -33.35 -21.92
CA GLY A 505 16.11 -33.95 -20.59
C GLY A 505 16.23 -32.94 -19.44
N ASN A 506 15.41 -33.09 -18.41
CA ASN A 506 15.36 -32.36 -17.13
C ASN A 506 15.35 -33.42 -16.00
N PRO A 507 15.60 -33.13 -14.70
CA PRO A 507 16.47 -32.14 -14.02
C PRO A 507 17.62 -32.85 -13.25
N ASP A 508 18.64 -32.11 -12.78
CA ASP A 508 19.41 -32.58 -11.61
C ASP A 508 19.84 -31.43 -10.68
N ASN A 509 19.82 -31.73 -9.38
CA ASN A 509 20.12 -30.86 -8.25
C ASN A 509 21.64 -30.79 -8.01
N GLY A 510 22.22 -29.59 -7.92
CA GLY A 510 23.50 -29.40 -7.21
C GLY A 510 24.37 -28.22 -7.65
N ASN A 511 24.43 -27.21 -6.77
CA ASN A 511 25.42 -26.12 -6.67
C ASN A 511 25.36 -24.98 -7.72
N PRO A 512 25.32 -23.69 -7.31
CA PRO A 512 25.22 -22.58 -8.26
C PRO A 512 26.54 -22.38 -9.00
N ASP A 513 26.44 -22.40 -10.31
CA ASP A 513 27.48 -22.02 -11.25
C ASP A 513 27.83 -20.52 -11.04
N ASN A 514 29.12 -20.20 -10.99
CA ASN A 514 29.62 -18.84 -10.85
C ASN A 514 29.50 -18.13 -12.22
N GLY A 515 28.27 -17.76 -12.59
CA GLY A 515 27.94 -17.23 -13.92
C GLY A 515 28.68 -15.92 -14.24
N ALA A 516 29.37 -15.89 -15.38
CA ALA A 516 29.94 -14.67 -15.93
C ALA A 516 28.82 -13.72 -16.39
N HIS A 517 28.76 -12.52 -15.80
CA HIS A 517 27.80 -11.47 -16.16
C HIS A 517 28.39 -10.49 -17.20
N ASP A 518 27.53 -9.95 -18.06
CA ASP A 518 27.87 -8.96 -19.10
C ASP A 518 28.70 -7.79 -18.55
N ALA A 519 29.65 -7.30 -19.35
CA ALA A 519 30.43 -6.11 -18.99
C ALA A 519 29.55 -4.85 -18.92
N TRP A 520 29.83 -3.96 -17.96
CA TRP A 520 29.16 -2.67 -17.86
C TRP A 520 29.44 -1.79 -19.09
N GLN A 521 28.40 -1.17 -19.63
CA GLN A 521 28.43 -0.29 -20.79
C GLN A 521 27.74 1.02 -20.42
N SER A 522 28.39 2.15 -20.63
CA SER A 522 27.87 3.47 -20.26
C SER A 522 26.56 3.83 -20.96
N SER A 523 26.35 3.35 -22.18
CA SER A 523 25.12 3.55 -22.96
C SER A 523 23.98 2.58 -22.64
N LYS A 524 24.26 1.48 -21.93
CA LYS A 524 23.27 0.46 -21.58
C LYS A 524 22.56 0.83 -20.28
N THR A 525 21.25 0.62 -20.25
CA THR A 525 20.41 0.81 -19.07
C THR A 525 20.40 -0.47 -18.24
N TYR A 526 20.45 -0.33 -16.91
CA TYR A 526 20.42 -1.43 -15.96
C TYR A 526 19.30 -1.25 -14.93
N PHE A 527 18.52 -2.29 -14.69
CA PHE A 527 17.41 -2.30 -13.73
C PHE A 527 17.82 -2.90 -12.38
N GLY A 528 17.08 -2.55 -11.32
CA GLY A 528 17.31 -3.11 -9.99
C GLY A 528 17.30 -4.64 -10.00
N GLY A 529 18.40 -5.23 -9.54
CA GLY A 529 18.61 -6.67 -9.57
C GLY A 529 19.62 -7.16 -10.61
N GLU A 530 19.86 -6.40 -11.67
CA GLU A 530 20.75 -6.80 -12.77
C GLU A 530 22.21 -6.71 -12.37
N VAL A 531 23.00 -7.71 -12.80
CA VAL A 531 24.41 -7.84 -12.44
C VAL A 531 25.29 -7.58 -13.66
N VAL A 532 26.35 -6.79 -13.46
CA VAL A 532 27.35 -6.44 -14.48
C VAL A 532 28.75 -6.73 -13.99
N SER A 533 29.68 -6.95 -14.92
CA SER A 533 31.11 -6.96 -14.64
C SER A 533 31.76 -5.61 -14.99
N TRP A 534 32.54 -5.04 -14.05
CA TRP A 534 33.29 -3.80 -14.28
C TRP A 534 34.63 -3.86 -13.56
N LYS A 535 35.73 -3.60 -14.29
CA LYS A 535 37.12 -3.65 -13.76
C LYS A 535 37.44 -4.93 -12.97
N GLY A 536 36.95 -6.08 -13.44
CA GLY A 536 37.17 -7.39 -12.81
C GLY A 536 36.32 -7.69 -11.57
N LYS A 537 35.33 -6.85 -11.26
CA LYS A 537 34.39 -7.00 -10.14
C LYS A 537 32.96 -7.14 -10.65
N GLN A 538 32.10 -7.81 -9.88
CA GLN A 538 30.67 -7.90 -10.18
C GLN A 538 29.89 -6.89 -9.36
N TYR A 539 28.88 -6.27 -9.97
CA TYR A 539 28.01 -5.29 -9.32
C TYR A 539 26.56 -5.54 -9.68
N LYS A 540 25.67 -5.51 -8.69
CA LYS A 540 24.22 -5.60 -8.83
C LYS A 540 23.62 -4.21 -8.73
N ALA A 541 22.86 -3.78 -9.71
CA ALA A 541 22.14 -2.52 -9.63
C ALA A 541 21.10 -2.62 -8.49
N LYS A 542 21.08 -1.65 -7.59
CA LYS A 542 20.09 -1.58 -6.48
C LYS A 542 18.75 -1.04 -6.97
N TRP A 543 18.78 -0.19 -7.99
CA TRP A 543 17.64 0.39 -8.70
C TRP A 543 18.09 0.76 -10.12
N TRP A 544 17.21 1.40 -10.89
CA TRP A 544 17.48 1.80 -12.27
C TRP A 544 18.73 2.70 -12.40
N THR A 545 19.58 2.45 -13.40
CA THR A 545 20.77 3.27 -13.66
C THR A 545 21.22 3.21 -15.13
N GLN A 546 21.71 4.34 -15.65
CA GLN A 546 22.37 4.45 -16.96
C GLN A 546 23.54 5.42 -16.83
N ASN A 547 24.68 5.12 -17.47
CA ASN A 547 25.91 5.94 -17.43
C ASN A 547 26.54 6.20 -16.04
N ASN A 548 26.03 5.61 -14.96
CA ASN A 548 26.72 5.62 -13.67
C ASN A 548 27.71 4.45 -13.60
N GLU A 549 29.00 4.75 -13.44
CA GLU A 549 30.08 3.76 -13.38
C GLU A 549 29.99 2.90 -12.10
N PRO A 550 30.01 1.56 -12.18
CA PRO A 550 30.01 0.69 -11.00
C PRO A 550 31.19 0.96 -10.07
N GLY A 551 30.91 1.15 -8.78
CA GLY A 551 31.90 1.49 -7.75
C GLY A 551 32.16 2.99 -7.55
N ALA A 552 31.60 3.87 -8.38
CA ALA A 552 31.66 5.33 -8.19
C ALA A 552 30.36 5.93 -7.62
N SER A 553 29.23 5.22 -7.72
CA SER A 553 27.93 5.65 -7.21
C SER A 553 27.24 4.56 -6.37
N ASP A 554 26.33 4.97 -5.50
CA ASP A 554 25.57 4.12 -4.59
C ASP A 554 24.49 3.26 -5.28
N VAL A 555 24.18 3.53 -6.55
CA VAL A 555 23.25 2.74 -7.37
C VAL A 555 23.71 1.30 -7.63
N TRP A 556 25.00 1.01 -7.41
CA TRP A 556 25.61 -0.30 -7.64
C TRP A 556 26.04 -0.96 -6.32
N GLN A 557 25.54 -2.15 -6.05
CA GLN A 557 25.99 -3.03 -4.97
C GLN A 557 27.08 -3.96 -5.48
N SER A 558 28.30 -3.90 -4.92
CA SER A 558 29.34 -4.88 -5.26
C SER A 558 28.90 -6.29 -4.86
N MET A 559 28.94 -7.22 -5.81
CA MET A 559 28.59 -8.63 -5.68
C MET A 559 29.80 -9.54 -5.60
N SER A 560 30.96 -9.08 -6.07
CA SER A 560 32.22 -9.83 -5.91
C SER A 560 32.59 -9.91 -4.43
N GLN A 561 32.19 -11.02 -3.79
CA GLN A 561 32.78 -11.54 -2.57
C GLN A 561 34.13 -12.17 -2.91
N GLU A 562 35.17 -11.33 -2.99
CA GLU A 562 36.50 -11.71 -2.56
C GLU A 562 36.90 -10.76 -1.44
N ILE A 563 36.67 -11.25 -0.23
CA ILE A 563 37.05 -10.61 1.01
C ILE A 563 38.56 -10.84 1.17
N GLY A 564 39.34 -9.87 0.70
CA GLY A 564 40.80 -9.94 0.65
C GLY A 564 41.45 -8.81 -0.15
N GLY A 565 41.15 -7.55 0.20
CA GLY A 565 41.74 -6.35 -0.42
C GLY A 565 42.16 -5.30 0.61
N GLU A 566 42.84 -4.24 0.19
CA GLU A 566 43.21 -3.13 1.09
C GLU A 566 41.95 -2.45 1.67
N TRP A 567 42.00 -2.13 2.98
CA TRP A 567 40.93 -1.44 3.70
C TRP A 567 40.70 -0.04 3.13
N ASN A 568 39.43 0.36 3.03
CA ASN A 568 39.00 1.65 2.52
C ASN A 568 37.92 2.24 3.45
N ALA A 569 38.10 3.50 3.85
CA ALA A 569 37.20 4.19 4.78
C ALA A 569 35.76 4.37 4.25
N GLY A 570 35.57 4.40 2.94
CA GLY A 570 34.26 4.56 2.30
C GLY A 570 33.45 3.26 2.21
N ASN A 571 34.09 2.11 2.40
CA ASN A 571 33.45 0.81 2.32
C ASN A 571 32.77 0.44 3.64
N VAL A 572 31.66 -0.28 3.51
CA VAL A 572 31.00 -0.97 4.61
C VAL A 572 31.56 -2.38 4.68
N TYR A 573 31.90 -2.83 5.89
CA TYR A 573 32.36 -4.17 6.20
C TYR A 573 31.40 -4.80 7.22
N HIS A 574 31.12 -6.09 7.08
CA HIS A 574 30.28 -6.89 7.97
C HIS A 574 31.13 -7.85 8.80
N GLY A 575 30.54 -8.42 9.86
CA GLY A 575 31.23 -9.42 10.69
C GLY A 575 31.69 -10.63 9.86
N GLY A 576 32.97 -10.97 9.93
CA GLY A 576 33.62 -11.99 9.10
C GLY A 576 34.42 -11.43 7.92
N ASP A 577 34.27 -10.15 7.59
CA ASP A 577 34.98 -9.54 6.46
C ASP A 577 36.46 -9.32 6.78
N GLU A 578 37.34 -9.92 5.99
CA GLU A 578 38.79 -9.74 5.97
C GLU A 578 39.28 -8.62 5.03
N VAL A 579 40.24 -7.83 5.50
CA VAL A 579 40.92 -6.76 4.76
C VAL A 579 42.42 -6.76 5.05
N LYS A 580 43.22 -6.18 4.15
CA LYS A 580 44.60 -5.78 4.43
C LYS A 580 44.65 -4.32 4.84
N TYR A 581 45.40 -4.00 5.88
CA TYR A 581 45.70 -2.61 6.23
C TYR A 581 47.12 -2.54 6.78
N GLN A 582 47.95 -1.71 6.14
CA GLN A 582 49.38 -1.57 6.46
C GLN A 582 50.12 -2.92 6.42
N GLY A 583 49.79 -3.78 5.44
CA GLY A 583 50.43 -5.08 5.24
C GLY A 583 50.01 -6.19 6.20
N LYS A 584 49.04 -5.94 7.09
CA LYS A 584 48.47 -6.96 8.00
C LYS A 584 47.04 -7.31 7.60
N ASN A 585 46.65 -8.56 7.82
CA ASN A 585 45.28 -9.00 7.63
C ASN A 585 44.45 -8.73 8.89
N TRP A 586 43.22 -8.29 8.69
CA TRP A 586 42.27 -7.95 9.74
C TRP A 586 40.92 -8.53 9.40
N VAL A 587 40.17 -8.96 10.40
CA VAL A 587 38.80 -9.46 10.28
C VAL A 587 37.86 -8.54 11.05
N ALA A 588 36.82 -8.04 10.40
CA ALA A 588 35.76 -7.28 11.04
C ALA A 588 34.97 -8.23 11.95
N LYS A 589 34.74 -7.83 13.20
CA LYS A 589 33.99 -8.62 14.19
C LYS A 589 32.48 -8.38 14.05
N TRP A 590 32.09 -7.22 13.53
CA TRP A 590 30.72 -6.79 13.26
C TRP A 590 30.73 -5.67 12.21
N TRP A 591 29.56 -5.10 11.92
CA TRP A 591 29.41 -4.02 10.93
C TRP A 591 30.32 -2.82 11.24
N THR A 592 31.04 -2.30 10.25
CA THR A 592 31.82 -1.07 10.35
C THR A 592 31.89 -0.33 9.02
N LYS A 593 31.92 1.01 9.09
CA LYS A 593 32.24 1.90 7.97
C LYS A 593 33.16 3.00 8.48
N GLY A 594 34.33 3.13 7.88
CA GLY A 594 35.29 4.20 8.23
C GLY A 594 36.19 3.92 9.43
N ASP A 595 35.95 2.88 10.24
CA ASP A 595 36.85 2.53 11.34
C ASP A 595 38.13 1.88 10.80
N LYS A 596 39.29 2.41 11.20
CA LYS A 596 40.61 1.93 10.75
C LYS A 596 41.01 0.64 11.49
N PRO A 597 41.47 -0.41 10.79
CA PRO A 597 42.01 -1.60 11.43
C PRO A 597 43.19 -1.27 12.35
N GLY A 598 43.17 -1.85 13.56
CA GLY A 598 44.16 -1.61 14.62
C GLY A 598 43.93 -0.34 15.46
N HIS A 599 42.88 0.44 15.19
CA HIS A 599 42.51 1.63 15.98
C HIS A 599 41.12 1.53 16.62
N SER A 600 40.34 0.51 16.26
CA SER A 600 39.01 0.24 16.78
C SER A 600 38.84 -1.25 17.02
N ASP A 601 38.10 -1.60 18.08
CA ASP A 601 37.88 -2.97 18.55
C ASP A 601 37.04 -3.79 17.57
N VAL A 602 36.45 -3.15 16.57
CA VAL A 602 35.74 -3.81 15.48
C VAL A 602 36.65 -4.65 14.59
N TRP A 603 37.96 -4.40 14.60
CA TRP A 603 38.92 -5.16 13.80
C TRP A 603 39.78 -6.08 14.66
N GLN A 604 39.80 -7.37 14.32
CA GLN A 604 40.68 -8.37 14.92
C GLN A 604 41.83 -8.70 13.96
N ALA A 605 43.08 -8.62 14.42
CA ALA A 605 44.23 -9.04 13.62
C ALA A 605 44.19 -10.57 13.39
N ARG A 606 44.54 -10.99 12.17
CA ARG A 606 44.65 -12.41 11.79
C ARG A 606 46.10 -12.88 11.69
#